data_AF-A0AAF3F7K8-F1
#
_entry.id   AF-A0AAF3F7K8-F1
#
_cell.length_a   1.000
_cell.length_b   1.000
_cell.length_c   1.000
_cell.angle_alpha   90.00
_cell.angle_beta   90.00
_cell.angle_gamma   90.00
#
_symmetry.space_group_name_H-M   'P 1'
#
loop_
_entity.id
_entity.type
_entity.pdbx_description
1 polymer ?
#
loop_
_entity_poly.entity_id
_entity_poly.type
_entity_poly.pdbx_seq_one_letter_code
_entity_poly.pdbx_strand_id
1 'polypeptide(L)'
;MKNGEFVPLTLTEIKRGIKPVGRPIRILCEGVFDLFHIGHVEVLRQAKCALPDIVLVSGVNTDEEVLEVKGHLPVMTFKERLMALKTCRYVDEVIEDLPYFYTVDWLNKHQIDLVAHDDLPYVPNVLGENSPMFHFYDQFKVSKRQA
;
A
#
# COMPACT_ATOMS: atom_id res chain seq x y z
N MET A 1 8.21 17.20 6.47
CA MET A 1 8.86 17.99 5.40
C MET A 1 10.19 18.48 5.94
N LYS A 2 11.25 18.49 5.12
CA LYS A 2 12.53 19.12 5.45
C LYS A 2 12.84 20.12 4.34
N ASN A 3 12.95 21.40 4.67
CA ASN A 3 13.18 22.48 3.69
C ASN A 3 12.14 22.55 2.54
N GLY A 4 10.88 22.18 2.81
CA GLY A 4 9.83 22.16 1.78
C GLY A 4 9.77 20.88 0.94
N GLU A 5 10.69 19.94 1.13
CA GLU A 5 10.66 18.63 0.47
C GLU A 5 10.06 17.55 1.38
N PHE A 6 9.43 16.56 0.75
CA PHE A 6 8.96 15.37 1.44
C PHE A 6 10.15 14.49 1.79
N VAL A 7 10.23 14.13 3.08
CA VAL A 7 11.18 13.14 3.58
C VAL A 7 10.33 12.09 4.29
N PRO A 8 10.35 10.83 3.82
CA PRO A 8 9.62 9.74 4.46
C PRO A 8 10.26 9.39 5.80
N LEU A 9 9.44 9.00 6.77
CA LEU A 9 9.94 8.36 7.99
C LEU A 9 10.12 6.86 7.79
N THR A 10 11.16 6.31 8.41
CA THR A 10 11.37 4.87 8.51
C THR A 10 10.54 4.27 9.65
N LEU A 11 10.29 2.95 9.58
CA LEU A 11 9.59 2.24 10.65
C LEU A 11 10.37 2.30 11.97
N THR A 12 11.71 2.25 11.92
CA THR A 12 12.57 2.39 13.11
C THR A 12 12.43 3.77 13.75
N GLU A 13 12.41 4.84 12.97
CA GLU A 13 12.21 6.21 13.50
C GLU A 13 10.86 6.36 14.18
N ILE A 14 9.80 5.87 13.53
CA ILE A 14 8.45 5.89 14.09
C ILE A 14 8.38 5.09 15.39
N LYS A 15 8.98 3.90 15.45
CA LYS A 15 9.05 3.07 16.68
C LYS A 15 9.82 3.76 17.81
N ARG A 16 10.79 4.62 17.47
CA ARG A 16 11.51 5.47 18.44
C ARG A 16 10.70 6.71 18.87
N GLY A 17 9.49 6.89 18.35
CA GLY A 17 8.59 7.99 18.69
C GLY A 17 8.81 9.26 17.86
N ILE A 18 9.60 9.19 16.78
CA ILE A 18 9.75 10.30 15.84
C ILE A 18 8.44 10.45 15.08
N LYS A 19 7.94 11.69 15.02
CA LYS A 19 6.69 12.04 14.33
C LYS A 19 6.95 13.03 13.20
N PRO A 20 6.18 12.96 12.11
CA PRO A 20 6.27 13.97 11.07
C PRO A 20 5.72 15.31 11.60
N VAL A 21 6.37 16.41 11.22
CA VAL A 21 5.93 17.76 11.62
C VAL A 21 4.91 18.28 10.61
N GLY A 22 3.73 18.65 11.09
CA GLY A 22 2.69 19.33 10.30
C GLY A 22 1.93 18.44 9.29
N ARG A 23 2.05 17.11 9.40
CA ARG A 23 1.29 16.15 8.61
C ARG A 23 1.14 14.82 9.38
N PRO A 24 0.13 13.98 9.09
CA PRO A 24 0.04 12.63 9.62
C PRO A 24 1.08 11.69 8.98
N ILE A 25 1.24 10.50 9.56
CA ILE A 25 1.98 9.40 8.93
C ILE A 25 1.12 8.82 7.80
N ARG A 26 1.70 8.64 6.63
CA ARG A 26 0.98 8.15 5.44
C ARG A 26 1.43 6.74 5.11
N ILE A 27 0.48 5.80 5.15
CA ILE A 27 0.73 4.39 4.85
C ILE A 27 0.02 4.03 3.55
N LEU A 28 0.74 3.46 2.58
CA LEU A 28 0.16 2.86 1.39
C LEU A 28 -0.17 1.39 1.66
N CYS A 29 -1.43 0.99 1.48
CA CYS A 29 -1.81 -0.41 1.39
C CYS A 29 -2.33 -0.70 -0.01
N GLU A 30 -1.58 -1.48 -0.77
CA GLU A 30 -1.92 -1.81 -2.16
C GLU A 30 -2.59 -3.18 -2.28
N GLY A 31 -3.31 -3.38 -3.37
CA GLY A 31 -3.81 -4.70 -3.74
C GLY A 31 -4.72 -4.68 -4.96
N VAL A 32 -4.96 -5.86 -5.51
CA VAL A 32 -5.94 -6.03 -6.59
C VAL A 32 -7.35 -5.77 -6.08
N PHE A 33 -7.65 -6.22 -4.86
CA PHE A 33 -8.96 -6.06 -4.20
C PHE A 33 -10.13 -6.65 -5.00
N ASP A 34 -9.87 -7.69 -5.78
CA ASP A 34 -10.91 -8.46 -6.49
C ASP A 34 -11.82 -9.20 -5.51
N LEU A 35 -13.12 -9.32 -5.84
CA LEU A 35 -14.14 -9.91 -4.96
C LEU A 35 -14.04 -9.37 -3.51
N PHE A 36 -14.07 -8.05 -3.36
CA PHE A 36 -13.74 -7.36 -2.11
C PHE A 36 -14.46 -7.93 -0.87
N HIS A 37 -13.71 -8.62 -0.01
CA HIS A 37 -14.23 -9.40 1.11
C HIS A 37 -13.58 -9.04 2.45
N ILE A 38 -14.03 -9.68 3.54
CA ILE A 38 -13.59 -9.38 4.91
C ILE A 38 -12.07 -9.46 5.10
N GLY A 39 -11.38 -10.37 4.41
CA GLY A 39 -9.92 -10.44 4.44
C GLY A 39 -9.24 -9.14 3.99
N HIS A 40 -9.72 -8.49 2.93
CA HIS A 40 -9.20 -7.19 2.49
C HIS A 40 -9.50 -6.09 3.52
N VAL A 41 -10.72 -6.08 4.05
CA VAL A 41 -11.15 -5.14 5.07
C VAL A 41 -10.27 -5.24 6.32
N GLU A 42 -9.92 -6.44 6.74
CA GLU A 42 -9.09 -6.67 7.93
C GLU A 42 -7.62 -6.25 7.71
N VAL A 43 -7.06 -6.48 6.52
CA VAL A 43 -5.72 -5.97 6.16
C VAL A 43 -5.71 -4.43 6.19
N LEU A 44 -6.71 -3.78 5.58
CA LEU A 44 -6.85 -2.33 5.59
C LEU A 44 -7.04 -1.80 7.03
N ARG A 45 -7.82 -2.50 7.86
CA ARG A 45 -7.99 -2.16 9.28
C ARG A 45 -6.66 -2.25 10.04
N GLN A 46 -5.91 -3.33 9.85
CA GLN A 46 -4.61 -3.51 10.51
C GLN A 46 -3.64 -2.40 10.11
N ALA A 47 -3.59 -2.03 8.83
CA ALA A 47 -2.80 -0.91 8.35
C ALA A 47 -3.26 0.41 9.00
N LYS A 48 -4.57 0.69 8.99
CA LYS A 48 -5.17 1.91 9.58
C LYS A 48 -4.95 2.04 11.09
N CYS A 49 -4.85 0.92 11.79
CA CYS A 49 -4.66 0.88 13.25
C CYS A 49 -3.20 0.62 13.67
N ALA A 50 -2.25 0.56 12.74
CA ALA A 50 -0.88 0.17 13.04
C ALA A 50 -0.12 1.19 13.91
N LEU A 51 -0.48 2.47 13.81
CA LEU A 51 0.22 3.61 14.41
C LEU A 51 -0.81 4.71 14.77
N PRO A 52 -0.47 5.65 15.68
CA PRO A 52 -1.30 6.83 15.92
C PRO A 52 -1.16 7.86 14.79
N ASP A 53 -2.20 8.67 14.58
CA ASP A 53 -2.22 9.82 13.66
C ASP A 53 -1.80 9.46 12.22
N ILE A 54 -2.57 8.56 11.60
CA ILE A 54 -2.29 8.07 10.25
C ILE A 54 -3.37 8.43 9.24
N VAL A 55 -2.92 8.54 7.99
CA VAL A 55 -3.75 8.46 6.78
C VAL A 55 -3.37 7.17 6.06
N LEU A 56 -4.35 6.29 5.87
CA LEU A 56 -4.26 5.13 5.01
C LEU A 56 -4.64 5.52 3.59
N VAL A 57 -3.63 5.47 2.73
CA VAL A 57 -3.76 5.58 1.28
C VAL A 57 -3.86 4.17 0.73
N SER A 58 -4.80 3.92 -0.18
CA SER A 58 -4.92 2.63 -0.85
C SER A 58 -5.19 2.81 -2.33
N GLY A 59 -4.91 1.80 -3.14
CA GLY A 59 -5.15 1.86 -4.57
C GLY A 59 -5.32 0.47 -5.16
N VAL A 60 -5.90 0.43 -6.35
CA VAL A 60 -6.13 -0.79 -7.13
C VAL A 60 -5.29 -0.75 -8.39
N ASN A 61 -4.71 -1.89 -8.76
CA ASN A 61 -4.03 -2.02 -10.06
C ASN A 61 -5.04 -2.13 -11.20
N THR A 62 -4.65 -1.72 -12.39
CA THR A 62 -5.47 -1.82 -13.61
C THR A 62 -5.69 -3.28 -14.01
N ASP A 63 -6.73 -3.56 -14.80
CA ASP A 63 -7.04 -4.93 -15.24
C ASP A 63 -5.91 -5.47 -16.15
N GLU A 64 -5.32 -4.58 -16.96
CA GLU A 64 -4.19 -4.85 -17.85
C GLU A 64 -2.93 -5.25 -17.08
N GLU A 65 -2.55 -4.49 -16.06
CA GLU A 65 -1.38 -4.82 -15.22
C GLU A 65 -1.58 -6.12 -14.45
N VAL A 66 -2.80 -6.37 -13.95
CA VAL A 66 -3.09 -7.62 -13.25
C VAL A 66 -2.97 -8.81 -14.20
N LEU A 67 -3.47 -8.69 -15.43
CA LEU A 67 -3.32 -9.73 -16.43
C LEU A 67 -1.84 -9.98 -16.78
N GLU A 68 -1.08 -8.91 -17.00
CA GLU A 68 0.36 -9.00 -17.32
C GLU A 68 1.13 -9.69 -16.19
N VAL A 69 0.88 -9.30 -14.94
CA VAL A 69 1.69 -9.75 -13.80
C VAL A 69 1.22 -11.07 -13.20
N LYS A 70 -0.09 -11.28 -13.10
CA LYS A 70 -0.69 -12.48 -12.47
C LYS A 70 -1.14 -13.53 -13.47
N GLY A 71 -1.20 -13.21 -14.77
CA GLY A 71 -1.57 -14.14 -15.83
C GLY A 71 -3.07 -14.42 -15.95
N HIS A 72 -3.91 -13.69 -15.23
CA HIS A 72 -5.37 -13.78 -15.31
C HIS A 72 -6.02 -12.44 -15.01
N LEU A 73 -7.21 -12.22 -15.55
CA LEU A 73 -8.02 -11.04 -15.22
C LEU A 73 -8.67 -11.20 -13.84
N PRO A 74 -8.93 -10.10 -13.12
CA PRO A 74 -9.88 -10.07 -12.02
C PRO A 74 -11.30 -10.47 -12.47
N VAL A 75 -12.11 -10.96 -11.54
CA VAL A 75 -13.54 -11.18 -11.76
C VAL A 75 -14.30 -9.85 -11.80
N MET A 76 -13.99 -8.94 -10.87
CA MET A 76 -14.57 -7.60 -10.81
C MET A 76 -13.77 -6.63 -11.68
N THR A 77 -14.46 -5.78 -12.43
CA THR A 77 -13.82 -4.72 -13.22
C THR A 77 -13.03 -3.76 -12.33
N PHE A 78 -12.01 -3.12 -12.90
CA PHE A 78 -11.26 -2.06 -12.22
C PHE A 78 -12.15 -1.03 -11.50
N LYS A 79 -13.23 -0.58 -12.15
CA LYS A 79 -14.17 0.39 -11.56
C LYS A 79 -14.90 -0.18 -10.35
N GLU A 80 -15.33 -1.43 -10.39
CA GLU A 80 -16.03 -2.07 -9.27
C GLU A 80 -15.09 -2.25 -8.06
N ARG A 81 -13.83 -2.67 -8.32
CA ARG A 81 -12.80 -2.79 -7.28
C ARG A 81 -12.47 -1.43 -6.65
N LEU A 82 -12.32 -0.40 -7.47
CA LEU A 82 -12.08 0.98 -7.03
C LEU A 82 -13.24 1.50 -6.16
N MET A 83 -14.49 1.25 -6.57
CA MET A 83 -15.67 1.64 -5.81
C MET A 83 -15.76 0.91 -4.46
N ALA A 84 -15.50 -0.39 -4.44
CA ALA A 84 -15.45 -1.15 -3.20
C ALA A 84 -14.42 -0.57 -2.23
N LEU A 85 -13.22 -0.26 -2.73
CA LEU A 85 -12.14 0.33 -1.94
C LEU A 85 -12.52 1.71 -1.37
N LYS A 86 -13.10 2.59 -2.19
CA LYS A 86 -13.58 3.94 -1.77
C LYS A 86 -14.65 3.89 -0.68
N THR A 87 -15.39 2.80 -0.57
CA THR A 87 -16.42 2.61 0.47
C THR A 87 -15.88 1.98 1.75
N CYS A 88 -14.62 1.54 1.77
CA CYS A 88 -14.03 0.93 2.95
C CYS A 88 -13.80 1.96 4.06
N ARG A 89 -14.39 1.73 5.24
CA ARG A 89 -14.29 2.60 6.42
C ARG A 89 -12.86 2.97 6.82
N TYR A 90 -11.89 2.11 6.52
CA TYR A 90 -10.51 2.26 6.99
C TYR A 90 -9.63 3.05 6.03
N VAL A 91 -10.08 3.26 4.79
CA VAL A 91 -9.32 3.97 3.75
C VAL A 91 -9.67 5.45 3.79
N ASP A 92 -8.66 6.31 3.91
CA ASP A 92 -8.87 7.77 3.91
C ASP A 92 -8.70 8.36 2.51
N GLU A 93 -7.77 7.82 1.73
CA GLU A 93 -7.44 8.30 0.40
C GLU A 93 -7.30 7.13 -0.58
N VAL A 94 -7.78 7.34 -1.81
CA VAL A 94 -7.69 6.34 -2.88
C VAL A 94 -6.88 6.89 -4.05
N ILE A 95 -5.85 6.14 -4.44
CA ILE A 95 -5.11 6.34 -5.69
C ILE A 95 -5.80 5.49 -6.76
N GLU A 96 -6.38 6.15 -7.76
CA GLU A 96 -7.16 5.47 -8.78
C GLU A 96 -6.28 4.65 -9.72
N ASP A 97 -5.12 5.18 -10.12
CA ASP A 97 -4.20 4.53 -11.07
C ASP A 97 -2.91 4.10 -10.35
N LEU A 98 -3.03 3.08 -9.49
CA LEU A 98 -1.90 2.59 -8.73
C LEU A 98 -1.08 1.61 -9.59
N PRO A 99 0.16 1.96 -9.98
CA PRO A 99 0.97 1.07 -10.79
C PRO A 99 1.30 -0.21 -10.02
N TYR A 100 1.40 -1.32 -10.72
CA TYR A 100 1.78 -2.61 -10.12
C TYR A 100 3.18 -2.56 -9.50
N PHE A 101 4.10 -1.88 -10.18
CA PHE A 101 5.45 -1.63 -9.70
C PHE A 101 5.67 -0.12 -9.57
N TYR A 102 6.12 0.33 -8.40
CA TYR A 102 6.43 1.73 -8.12
C TYR A 102 7.84 1.90 -7.58
N THR A 103 8.40 3.08 -7.86
CA THR A 103 9.74 3.48 -7.41
C THR A 103 9.69 4.26 -6.10
N VAL A 104 10.84 4.44 -5.44
CA VAL A 104 10.97 5.33 -4.28
C VAL A 104 10.57 6.78 -4.64
N ASP A 105 10.90 7.24 -5.84
CA ASP A 105 10.50 8.57 -6.31
C ASP A 105 8.97 8.70 -6.43
N TRP A 106 8.30 7.64 -6.89
CA TRP A 106 6.84 7.60 -6.92
C TRP A 106 6.24 7.69 -5.52
N LEU A 107 6.80 6.95 -4.55
CA LEU A 107 6.38 7.01 -3.14
C LEU A 107 6.59 8.41 -2.56
N ASN A 108 7.74 9.03 -2.82
CA ASN A 108 8.06 10.38 -2.36
C ASN A 108 7.12 11.42 -2.96
N LYS A 109 6.79 11.30 -4.26
CA LYS A 109 5.82 12.16 -4.95
C LYS A 109 4.43 12.07 -4.34
N HIS A 110 4.00 10.87 -3.92
CA HIS A 110 2.72 10.64 -3.26
C HIS A 110 2.79 10.79 -1.73
N GLN A 111 3.94 11.23 -1.21
CA GLN A 111 4.18 11.50 0.20
C GLN A 111 3.91 10.28 1.10
N ILE A 112 4.31 9.08 0.66
CA ILE A 112 4.13 7.84 1.41
C ILE A 112 5.33 7.62 2.36
N ASP A 113 5.06 7.39 3.64
CA ASP A 113 6.09 7.04 4.63
C ASP A 113 6.36 5.54 4.64
N LEU A 114 5.29 4.73 4.69
CA LEU A 114 5.36 3.28 4.83
C LEU A 114 4.47 2.58 3.79
N VAL A 115 4.86 1.38 3.41
CA VAL A 115 4.03 0.44 2.63
C VAL A 115 3.59 -0.70 3.54
N ALA A 116 2.29 -0.99 3.56
CA ALA A 116 1.71 -2.12 4.27
C ALA A 116 1.25 -3.19 3.27
N HIS A 117 1.79 -4.40 3.41
CA HIS A 117 1.41 -5.58 2.63
C HIS A 117 1.62 -6.83 3.51
N ASP A 118 1.18 -8.00 3.08
CA ASP A 118 1.43 -9.25 3.82
C ASP A 118 2.92 -9.66 3.82
N ASP A 119 3.29 -10.56 4.75
CA ASP A 119 4.67 -11.03 4.98
C ASP A 119 5.16 -12.06 3.95
N LEU A 120 4.32 -12.44 2.99
CA LEU A 120 4.71 -13.44 2.01
C LEU A 120 5.54 -12.75 0.92
N PRO A 121 6.73 -13.27 0.58
CA PRO A 121 7.50 -12.72 -0.53
C PRO A 121 6.64 -12.85 -1.80
N TYR A 122 6.28 -11.70 -2.36
CA TYR A 122 5.53 -11.67 -3.61
C TYR A 122 6.47 -12.10 -4.73
N VAL A 123 6.21 -13.22 -5.42
CA VAL A 123 7.01 -13.65 -6.58
C VAL A 123 6.14 -13.45 -7.82
N PRO A 124 6.28 -12.33 -8.56
CA PRO A 124 5.53 -12.11 -9.78
C PRO A 124 5.90 -13.17 -10.83
N ASN A 125 4.95 -13.59 -11.66
CA ASN A 125 5.21 -14.56 -12.73
C ASN A 125 6.18 -14.03 -13.80
N VAL A 126 6.39 -12.71 -13.85
CA VAL A 126 7.15 -12.01 -14.90
C VAL A 126 8.55 -11.58 -14.47
N LEU A 127 8.84 -11.60 -13.17
CA LEU A 127 10.13 -11.15 -12.62
C LEU A 127 10.70 -12.24 -11.73
N GLY A 128 11.60 -13.04 -12.30
CA GLY A 128 12.45 -13.94 -11.53
C GLY A 128 13.13 -13.17 -10.38
N GLU A 129 12.92 -13.66 -9.16
CA GLU A 129 13.63 -13.32 -7.93
C GLU A 129 14.00 -11.85 -7.74
N ASN A 130 13.08 -10.89 -7.91
CA ASN A 130 13.35 -9.48 -7.58
C ASN A 130 12.15 -8.73 -6.95
N SER A 131 11.51 -9.33 -5.94
CA SER A 131 10.62 -8.59 -5.02
C SER A 131 11.25 -8.14 -3.68
N PRO A 132 12.51 -7.64 -3.59
CA PRO A 132 13.05 -7.19 -2.32
C PRO A 132 13.00 -5.66 -2.13
N MET A 133 12.44 -4.90 -3.07
CA MET A 133 12.59 -3.43 -3.14
C MET A 133 12.25 -2.69 -1.83
N PHE A 134 11.25 -3.11 -1.07
CA PHE A 134 10.79 -2.36 0.12
C PHE A 134 11.41 -2.81 1.46
N HIS A 135 11.90 -4.05 1.55
CA HIS A 135 12.58 -4.52 2.76
C HIS A 135 13.92 -3.79 2.97
N PHE A 136 14.57 -3.36 1.89
CA PHE A 136 15.87 -2.69 1.94
C PHE A 136 15.82 -1.27 2.55
N TYR A 137 14.67 -0.60 2.55
CA TYR A 137 14.56 0.81 2.99
C TYR A 137 13.95 0.98 4.39
N ASP A 138 13.65 -0.09 5.14
CA ASP A 138 12.94 -0.04 6.44
C ASP A 138 11.59 0.72 6.36
N GLN A 139 10.92 0.64 5.21
CA GLN A 139 9.65 1.29 4.92
C GLN A 139 8.49 0.30 4.84
N PHE A 140 8.70 -0.95 5.26
CA PHE A 140 7.70 -2.02 5.13
C PHE A 140 7.06 -2.37 6.47
N LYS A 141 5.72 -2.41 6.48
CA LYS A 141 4.91 -2.86 7.61
C LYS A 141 4.12 -4.11 7.22
N VAL A 142 4.47 -5.23 7.82
CA VAL A 142 3.78 -6.50 7.63
C VAL A 142 2.36 -6.45 8.21
N SER A 143 1.37 -6.80 7.40
CA SER A 143 0.01 -7.17 7.82
C SER A 143 -0.16 -8.69 7.81
N LYS A 144 -1.08 -9.24 8.61
CA LYS A 144 -1.36 -10.68 8.63
C LYS A 144 -2.71 -10.97 7.98
N ARG A 145 -2.72 -11.84 6.96
CA ARG A 145 -3.95 -12.45 6.45
C ARG A 145 -4.56 -13.29 7.57
N GLN A 146 -5.81 -13.04 7.91
CA GLN A 146 -6.60 -13.97 8.72
C GLN A 146 -7.36 -14.87 7.75
N ALA A 147 -7.19 -16.19 7.92
CA ALA A 147 -7.90 -17.23 7.19
C ALA A 147 -9.35 -17.34 7.64
#